data_AF-U2R057-F1
#
_entry.id   AF-U2R057-F1
#
_cell.length_a   1.000
_cell.length_b   1.000
_cell.length_c   1.000
_cell.angle_alpha   90.00
_cell.angle_beta   90.00
_cell.angle_gamma   90.00
#
_symmetry.space_group_name_H-M   'P 1'
#
loop_
_entity.id
_entity.type
_entity.pdbx_description
1 polymer ?
#
loop_
_entity_poly.entity_id
_entity_poly.type
_entity_poly.pdbx_seq_one_letter_code
_entity_poly.pdbx_strand_id
1 'polypeptide(L)' 'MLEMLENIKETFLETLHDLSLSIAYLRGRCLLPYETKLIANRCKISESEVYHVLETAKKEKWTLKK' A
#
# COMPACT_ATOMS: atom_id res chain seq x y z
N MET A 1 10.76 12.54 8.12
CA MET A 1 10.39 11.47 7.17
C MET A 1 9.48 10.39 7.79
N LEU A 2 9.31 10.29 9.13
CA LEU A 2 8.41 9.29 9.76
C LEU A 2 6.93 9.70 9.81
N GLU A 3 6.60 10.98 9.99
CA GLU A 3 5.21 11.46 10.12
C GLU A 3 4.34 11.23 8.87
N MET A 4 4.92 11.23 7.67
CA MET A 4 4.18 11.03 6.42
C MET A 4 3.69 9.58 6.27
N LEU A 5 4.44 8.63 6.84
CA LEU A 5 4.20 7.20 6.67
C LEU A 5 3.09 6.69 7.60
N GLU A 6 2.98 7.24 8.82
CA GLU A 6 1.89 6.92 9.75
C GLU A 6 0.54 7.33 9.17
N ASN A 7 0.46 8.51 8.54
CA ASN A 7 -0.77 8.99 7.91
C ASN A 7 -1.13 8.20 6.63
N ILE A 8 -0.13 7.68 5.92
CA ILE A 8 -0.34 6.86 4.72
C ILE A 8 -0.81 5.45 5.08
N LYS A 9 -0.42 4.92 6.23
CA LYS A 9 -0.66 3.53 6.61
C LYS A 9 -2.13 3.11 6.52
N GLU A 10 -3.04 3.88 7.11
CA GLU A 10 -4.47 3.56 7.10
C GLU A 10 -5.03 3.62 5.68
N THR A 11 -4.85 4.75 4.97
CA THR A 11 -5.34 4.93 3.59
C THR A 11 -4.77 3.88 2.63
N PHE A 12 -3.52 3.48 2.82
CA PHE A 12 -2.86 2.47 2.00
C PHE A 12 -3.44 1.08 2.26
N LEU A 13 -3.63 0.69 3.52
CA LEU A 13 -4.23 -0.59 3.88
C LEU A 13 -5.70 -0.66 3.47
N GLU A 14 -6.46 0.41 3.65
CA GLU A 14 -7.84 0.54 3.16
C GLU A 14 -7.90 0.43 1.64
N THR A 15 -6.99 1.08 0.92
CA THR A 15 -6.92 0.97 -0.54
C THR A 15 -6.60 -0.45 -0.99
N LEU A 16 -5.63 -1.11 -0.35
CA LEU A 16 -5.35 -2.53 -0.62
C LEU A 16 -6.53 -3.43 -0.28
N HIS A 17 -7.35 -3.07 0.70
CA HIS A 17 -8.57 -3.82 1.05
C HIS A 17 -9.68 -3.62 0.01
N ASP A 18 -9.95 -2.38 -0.37
CA ASP A 18 -10.96 -2.00 -1.36
C ASP A 18 -10.69 -2.66 -2.72
N LEU A 19 -9.41 -2.73 -3.11
CA LEU A 19 -9.01 -3.39 -4.35
C LEU A 19 -8.93 -4.92 -4.25
N SER A 20 -9.24 -5.51 -3.10
CA SER A 20 -9.03 -6.94 -2.81
C SER A 20 -7.58 -7.41 -3.02
N LEU A 21 -6.62 -6.48 -2.96
CA LEU A 21 -5.20 -6.72 -3.20
C LEU A 21 -4.44 -7.06 -1.93
N SER A 22 -5.02 -6.85 -0.75
CA SER A 22 -4.38 -7.15 0.54
C SER A 22 -3.94 -8.60 0.62
N ILE A 23 -4.75 -9.56 0.16
CA ILE A 23 -4.39 -10.99 0.15
C ILE A 23 -3.42 -11.33 -1.00
N ALA A 24 -3.64 -10.78 -2.19
CA ALA A 24 -2.78 -11.02 -3.36
C ALA A 24 -1.35 -10.52 -3.09
N TYR A 25 -1.23 -9.38 -2.43
CA TYR A 25 0.01 -8.75 -2.01
C TYR A 25 0.75 -9.54 -0.92
N LEU A 26 0.04 -9.95 0.14
CA LEU A 26 0.61 -10.79 1.22
C LEU A 26 1.12 -12.14 0.69
N ARG A 27 0.55 -12.62 -0.42
CA ARG A 27 0.98 -13.84 -1.11
C ARG A 27 2.08 -13.65 -2.16
N GLY A 28 2.66 -12.46 -2.25
CA GLY A 28 3.81 -12.19 -3.12
C GLY A 28 3.49 -11.99 -4.60
N ARG A 29 2.23 -11.69 -4.96
CA ARG A 29 1.92 -11.28 -6.34
C ARG A 29 2.39 -9.85 -6.61
N CYS A 30 2.87 -9.60 -7.83
CA CYS A 30 3.20 -8.27 -8.32
C CYS A 30 1.91 -7.48 -8.59
N LEU A 31 1.91 -6.19 -8.26
CA LEU A 31 0.86 -5.26 -8.67
C LEU A 31 0.92 -5.04 -10.19
N LEU A 32 -0.25 -4.99 -10.80
CA LEU A 32 -0.41 -4.52 -12.16
C LEU A 32 -0.17 -3.01 -12.23
N PRO A 33 0.32 -2.48 -13.37
CA PRO A 33 0.59 -1.05 -13.52
C PRO A 33 -0.63 -0.15 -13.22
N TYR A 34 -1.84 -0.62 -13.54
CA TYR A 34 -3.08 0.08 -13.23
C TYR A 34 -3.35 0.16 -11.72
N GLU A 35 -3.05 -0.90 -10.97
CA GLU A 35 -3.24 -0.96 -9.52
C GLU A 35 -2.25 -0.03 -8.81
N THR A 36 -0.99 -0.03 -9.25
CA THR A 36 0.03 0.90 -8.75
C THR A 36 -0.41 2.36 -8.93
N LYS A 37 -0.94 2.71 -10.11
CA LYS A 37 -1.49 4.05 -10.37
C LYS A 37 -2.66 4.40 -9.46
N LEU A 38 -3.53 3.44 -9.19
CA LEU A 38 -4.69 3.66 -8.34
C LEU A 38 -4.30 3.88 -6.87
N ILE A 39 -3.34 3.09 -6.39
CA ILE A 39 -2.78 3.22 -5.03
C ILE A 39 -2.05 4.55 -4.90
N ALA A 40 -1.21 4.91 -5.89
CA ALA A 40 -0.50 6.19 -5.95
C ALA A 40 -1.48 7.37 -5.85
N ASN A 41 -2.56 7.34 -6.64
CA ASN A 41 -3.58 8.38 -6.63
C ASN A 41 -4.31 8.47 -5.28
N ARG A 42 -4.81 7.34 -4.74
CA ARG A 42 -5.55 7.33 -3.47
C ARG A 42 -4.70 7.73 -2.27
N CYS A 43 -3.45 7.27 -2.23
CA CYS A 43 -2.51 7.59 -1.15
C CYS A 43 -1.80 8.93 -1.37
N LYS A 44 -2.05 9.62 -2.50
CA LYS A 44 -1.41 10.87 -2.90
C LYS A 44 0.13 10.81 -2.88
N ILE A 45 0.67 9.68 -3.34
CA ILE A 45 2.11 9.43 -3.47
C ILE A 45 2.49 9.14 -4.91
N SER A 46 3.79 9.12 -5.20
CA SER A 46 4.30 8.72 -6.51
C SER A 46 4.19 7.19 -6.72
N GLU A 47 4.11 6.74 -7.98
CA GLU A 47 4.13 5.30 -8.30
C GLU A 47 5.40 4.60 -7.77
N SER A 48 6.54 5.30 -7.77
CA SER A 48 7.80 4.81 -7.16
C SER A 48 7.68 4.67 -5.64
N GLU A 49 7.01 5.59 -4.97
CA GLU A 49 6.79 5.50 -3.53
C GLU A 49 5.82 4.40 -3.14
N VAL A 50 4.87 4.03 -4.02
CA VAL A 50 4.01 2.86 -3.77
C VAL A 50 4.86 1.63 -3.50
N TYR A 51 5.92 1.39 -4.27
CA TYR A 51 6.83 0.26 -4.02
C TYR A 51 7.56 0.36 -2.68
N HIS A 52 8.04 1.54 -2.31
CA HIS A 52 8.68 1.75 -1.00
C HIS A 52 7.72 1.54 0.18
N VAL A 53 6.49 2.05 0.08
CA VAL A 53 5.44 1.88 1.09
C VAL A 53 5.02 0.41 1.17
N LEU A 54 4.93 -0.30 0.04
CA LEU A 54 4.72 -1.74 0.01
C LEU A 54 5.81 -2.46 0.80
N GLU A 55 7.08 -2.29 0.42
CA GLU A 55 8.20 -2.95 1.09
C GLU A 55 8.21 -2.70 2.60
N THR A 56 7.92 -1.46 3.01
CA THR A 56 7.81 -1.10 4.42
C THR A 56 6.63 -1.81 5.09
N ALA A 57 5.44 -1.81 4.47
CA ALA A 57 4.27 -2.52 4.97
C ALA A 57 4.51 -4.03 5.16
N LYS A 58 5.27 -4.65 4.26
CA LYS A 58 5.71 -6.06 4.36
C LYS A 58 6.67 -6.24 5.54
N LYS A 59 7.71 -5.42 5.62
CA LYS A 59 8.77 -5.51 6.64
C LYS A 59 8.20 -5.30 8.04
N GLU A 60 7.30 -4.33 8.19
CA GLU A 60 6.66 -3.97 9.45
C GLU A 60 5.38 -4.77 9.73
N LYS A 61 5.01 -5.70 8.84
CA LYS A 61 3.81 -6.54 8.96
C LYS A 61 2.56 -5.72 9.26
N TRP A 62 2.36 -4.65 8.47
CA TRP A 62 1.18 -3.82 8.58
C TRP A 62 -0.07 -4.66 8.39
N THR A 63 -1.01 -4.51 9.32
CA THR A 63 -2.31 -5.14 9.28
C THR A 63 -3.36 -4.06 9.45
N LEU A 64 -4.45 -4.17 8.69
CA LEU A 64 -5.64 -3.37 8.94
C LEU A 64 -6.19 -3.85 10.30
N LYS A 65 -6.03 -3.05 11.35
CA LYS A 65 -6.71 -3.30 12.62
C LYS A 65 -8.18 -2.99 12.38
N LYS A 66 -9.01 -4.01 12.51
CA LYS A 66 -10.46 -3.92 12.38
C LYS A 66 -11.07 -3.26 13.61
#